data_AF-A0A9D5AVM2-F1
#
_entry.id   AF-A0A9D5AVM2-F1
#
_cell.length_a   1.000
_cell.length_b   1.000
_cell.length_c   1.000
_cell.angle_alpha   90.00
_cell.angle_beta   90.00
_cell.angle_gamma   90.00
#
_symmetry.space_group_name_H-M   'P 1'
#
loop_
_entity.id
_entity.type
_entity.pdbx_description
1 polymer ?
#
loop_
_entity_poly.entity_id
_entity_poly.type
_entity_poly.pdbx_seq_one_letter_code
_entity_poly.pdbx_strand_id
1 'polypeptide(L)'
;QDSLKARYPKTSAWGIMLGMNLWGTIYNMIYMFAWPSASGYEAVHFCKLHPEAVWDIFLYYCCGAVGQNFIFLTISRFGSLVNTTITTTRKFVSIVVSSL
;
A
#
# COMPACT_ATOMS: atom_id res chain seq x y z
N GLN A 1 -6.19 3.27 13.35
CA GLN A 1 -4.98 2.60 13.85
C GLN A 1 -4.46 3.23 15.13
N ASP A 2 -4.30 4.55 15.19
CA ASP A 2 -3.82 5.25 16.40
C ASP A 2 -4.74 5.02 17.62
N SER A 3 -6.05 5.07 17.43
CA SER A 3 -7.04 4.76 18.47
C SER A 3 -7.00 3.29 18.93
N LEU A 4 -6.65 2.36 18.04
CA LEU A 4 -6.54 0.93 18.36
C LEU A 4 -5.25 0.62 19.14
N LYS A 5 -4.12 1.21 18.76
CA LYS A 5 -2.86 1.08 19.51
C LYS A 5 -2.96 1.73 20.89
N ALA A 6 -3.64 2.88 20.99
CA ALA A 6 -3.89 3.55 22.26
C ALA A 6 -4.79 2.71 23.21
N ARG A 7 -5.75 1.96 22.65
CA ARG A 7 -6.68 1.11 23.42
C ARG A 7 -6.13 -0.29 23.73
N TYR A 8 -5.22 -0.81 22.90
CA TYR A 8 -4.60 -2.14 23.05
C TYR A 8 -3.07 -2.09 22.86
N PRO A 9 -2.31 -1.66 23.88
CA PRO A 9 -0.86 -1.46 23.78
C PRO A 9 -0.06 -2.76 23.55
N LYS A 10 -0.66 -3.93 23.79
CA LYS A 10 -0.03 -5.25 23.54
C LYS A 10 -0.20 -5.77 22.12
N THR A 11 -0.94 -5.09 21.25
CA THR A 11 -1.10 -5.55 19.86
C THR A 11 0.16 -5.26 19.07
N SER A 12 0.82 -6.33 18.62
CA SER A 12 2.03 -6.19 17.80
C SER A 12 1.69 -5.38 16.56
N ALA A 13 2.39 -4.27 16.48
CA ALA A 13 2.30 -3.25 15.47
C ALA A 13 2.33 -3.88 14.05
N TRP A 14 3.22 -4.85 13.86
CA TRP A 14 3.40 -5.67 12.67
C TRP A 14 2.20 -6.57 12.32
N GLY A 15 1.53 -7.13 13.33
CA GLY A 15 0.35 -7.97 13.14
C GLY A 15 -0.83 -7.20 12.54
N ILE A 16 -0.99 -5.93 12.93
CA ILE A 16 -2.01 -5.05 12.34
C ILE A 16 -1.70 -4.75 10.88
N MET A 17 -0.42 -4.51 10.55
CA MET A 17 -0.01 -4.24 9.16
C MET A 17 -0.22 -5.46 8.26
N LEU A 18 0.21 -6.64 8.74
CA LEU A 18 0.03 -7.89 8.02
C LEU A 18 -1.44 -8.18 7.79
N GLY A 19 -2.28 -8.02 8.83
CA GLY A 19 -3.73 -8.22 8.73
C GLY A 19 -4.36 -7.30 7.69
N MET A 20 -4.00 -6.02 7.68
CA MET A 20 -4.54 -5.06 6.72
C MET A 20 -4.14 -5.39 5.27
N ASN A 21 -2.87 -5.74 5.04
CA ASN A 21 -2.41 -6.15 3.71
C ASN A 21 -3.06 -7.47 3.27
N LEU A 22 -3.18 -8.45 4.17
CA LEU A 22 -3.77 -9.76 3.86
C LEU A 22 -5.25 -9.63 3.47
N TRP A 23 -6.05 -8.95 4.29
CA TRP A 23 -7.47 -8.74 3.98
C TRP A 23 -7.68 -7.88 2.74
N GLY A 24 -6.83 -6.87 2.53
CA GLY A 24 -6.83 -6.06 1.31
C GLY A 24 -6.51 -6.88 0.07
N THR A 25 -5.52 -7.78 0.13
CA THR A 25 -5.19 -8.68 -0.99
C THR A 25 -6.33 -9.63 -1.29
N ILE A 26 -6.96 -10.23 -0.27
CA ILE A 26 -8.13 -11.11 -0.47
C ILE A 26 -9.26 -10.36 -1.17
N TYR A 27 -9.60 -9.17 -0.68
CA TYR A 27 -10.65 -8.34 -1.28
C TYR A 27 -10.34 -7.98 -2.74
N ASN A 28 -9.12 -7.52 -3.02
CA ASN A 28 -8.71 -7.15 -4.37
C ASN A 28 -8.64 -8.36 -5.32
N MET A 29 -8.20 -9.53 -4.85
CA MET A 29 -8.22 -10.77 -5.65
C MET A 29 -9.65 -11.17 -6.01
N ILE A 30 -10.58 -11.13 -5.04
CA ILE A 30 -12.00 -11.40 -5.33
C ILE A 30 -12.53 -10.40 -6.36
N TYR A 31 -12.23 -9.11 -6.21
CA TYR A 31 -12.63 -8.10 -7.18
C TYR A 31 -12.06 -8.37 -8.59
N MET A 32 -10.76 -8.68 -8.69
CA MET A 32 -10.10 -8.93 -9.97
C MET A 32 -10.62 -10.16 -10.73
N PHE A 33 -11.06 -11.20 -10.01
CA PHE A 33 -11.42 -12.49 -10.63
C PHE A 33 -12.92 -12.82 -10.60
N ALA A 34 -13.69 -12.25 -9.67
CA ALA A 34 -15.13 -12.50 -9.55
C ALA A 34 -15.98 -11.41 -10.23
N TRP A 35 -15.42 -10.22 -10.51
CA TRP A 35 -16.16 -9.17 -11.19
C TRP A 35 -16.10 -9.36 -12.72
N PRO A 36 -17.24 -9.44 -13.43
CA PRO A 36 -17.26 -9.75 -14.88
C PRO A 36 -16.52 -8.74 -15.75
N SER A 37 -16.45 -7.48 -15.31
CA SER A 37 -15.74 -6.40 -16.02
C SER A 37 -14.28 -6.26 -15.60
N ALA A 38 -13.77 -7.11 -14.70
CA ALA A 38 -12.38 -7.02 -14.25
C ALA A 38 -11.45 -7.83 -15.16
N SER A 39 -10.32 -7.22 -15.51
CA SER A 39 -9.31 -7.78 -16.42
C SER A 39 -8.29 -8.71 -15.73
N GLY A 40 -8.67 -9.36 -14.63
CA GLY A 40 -7.74 -10.18 -13.83
C GLY A 40 -7.10 -11.33 -14.61
N TYR A 41 -7.88 -12.01 -15.45
CA TYR A 41 -7.37 -13.10 -16.31
C TYR A 41 -6.44 -12.60 -17.42
N GLU A 42 -6.76 -11.44 -18.03
CA GLU A 42 -5.92 -10.80 -19.04
C GLU A 42 -4.59 -10.33 -18.44
N ALA A 43 -4.61 -9.78 -17.23
CA ALA A 43 -3.39 -9.38 -16.51
C ALA A 43 -2.46 -10.57 -16.25
N VAL A 44 -3.01 -11.73 -15.86
CA VAL A 44 -2.22 -12.96 -15.69
C VAL A 44 -1.64 -13.44 -17.02
N HIS A 45 -2.40 -13.38 -18.11
CA HIS A 45 -1.91 -13.75 -19.44
C HIS A 45 -0.78 -12.81 -19.91
N PHE A 46 -0.92 -11.50 -19.67
CA PHE A 46 0.12 -10.51 -19.96
C PHE A 46 1.41 -10.78 -19.18
N CYS A 47 1.31 -11.10 -17.88
CA CYS A 47 2.47 -11.43 -17.06
C CYS A 47 3.19 -12.70 -17.54
N LYS A 48 2.45 -13.68 -18.11
CA LYS A 48 3.07 -14.88 -18.71
C LYS A 48 3.80 -14.57 -20.01
N LEU A 49 3.30 -13.63 -20.80
CA LEU A 49 3.88 -13.25 -22.09
C LEU A 49 5.10 -12.32 -21.92
N HIS A 50 5.11 -11.50 -20.88
CA HIS A 50 6.16 -10.51 -20.58
C HIS A 50 6.79 -10.75 -19.20
N PRO A 51 7.77 -11.66 -19.08
CA PRO A 51 8.44 -11.93 -17.80
C PRO A 51 9.23 -10.73 -17.26
N GLU A 52 9.70 -9.83 -18.12
CA GLU A 52 10.34 -8.58 -17.70
C GLU A 52 9.39 -7.69 -16.89
N ALA A 53 8.12 -7.59 -17.31
CA ALA A 53 7.11 -6.84 -16.57
C ALA A 53 6.85 -7.43 -15.18
N VAL A 54 6.97 -8.76 -15.01
CA VAL A 54 6.85 -9.41 -13.70
C VAL A 54 7.99 -8.98 -12.78
N TRP A 55 9.19 -8.79 -13.31
CA TRP A 55 10.33 -8.29 -12.53
C TRP A 55 10.12 -6.85 -12.08
N ASP A 56 9.64 -5.97 -12.96
CA ASP A 56 9.31 -4.59 -12.62
C ASP A 56 8.20 -4.52 -11.55
N ILE A 57 7.16 -5.34 -11.70
CA ILE A 57 6.08 -5.47 -10.72
C ILE A 57 6.63 -5.96 -9.37
N PHE A 58 7.52 -6.95 -9.38
CA PHE A 58 8.15 -7.47 -8.17
C PHE A 58 8.98 -6.40 -7.46
N LEU A 59 9.85 -5.70 -8.19
CA LEU A 59 10.65 -4.60 -7.66
C LEU A 59 9.75 -3.47 -7.09
N TYR A 60 8.66 -3.15 -7.78
CA TYR A 60 7.68 -2.19 -7.32
C TYR A 60 7.05 -2.63 -5.97
N TYR A 61 6.65 -3.89 -5.84
CA TYR A 61 6.13 -4.42 -4.57
C TYR A 61 7.19 -4.47 -3.46
N CYS A 62 8.44 -4.84 -3.77
CA CYS A 62 9.53 -4.80 -2.79
C CYS A 62 9.79 -3.38 -2.28
N CYS A 63 9.89 -2.41 -3.20
CA CYS A 63 10.03 -0.99 -2.85
C CYS A 63 8.83 -0.50 -2.03
N GLY A 64 7.62 -0.88 -2.43
CA GLY A 64 6.38 -0.58 -1.70
C GLY A 64 6.37 -1.16 -0.28
N ALA A 65 6.83 -2.40 -0.10
CA ALA A 65 6.94 -3.04 1.21
C ALA A 65 7.94 -2.30 2.12
N VAL A 66 9.09 -1.89 1.58
CA VAL A 66 10.06 -1.06 2.32
C VAL A 66 9.44 0.29 2.68
N GLY A 67 8.79 0.97 1.74
CA GLY A 67 8.11 2.24 1.98
C GLY A 67 7.00 2.15 3.03
N GLN A 68 6.24 1.06 3.04
CA GLN A 68 5.18 0.81 4.02
C GLN A 68 5.73 0.68 5.45
N ASN A 69 6.93 0.10 5.61
CA ASN A 69 7.64 0.06 6.89
C ASN A 69 8.02 1.46 7.39
N PHE A 70 8.48 2.34 6.49
CA PHE A 70 8.80 3.73 6.83
C PHE A 70 7.55 4.54 7.25
N ILE A 71 6.45 4.40 6.51
CA ILE A 71 5.16 5.01 6.87
C ILE A 71 4.75 4.55 8.27
N PHE A 72 4.91 3.26 8.54
CA PHE A 72 4.56 2.72 9.84
C PHE A 72 5.40 3.25 10.99
N LEU A 73 6.72 3.31 10.80
CA LEU A 73 7.64 3.85 11.79
C LEU A 73 7.29 5.31 12.07
N THR A 74 6.95 6.07 11.03
CA THR A 74 6.51 7.46 11.14
C THR A 74 5.23 7.58 11.96
N ILE A 75 4.20 6.79 11.65
CA ILE A 75 2.94 6.76 12.40
C ILE A 75 3.18 6.33 13.85
N SER A 76 4.07 5.36 14.08
CA SER A 76 4.36 4.86 15.43
C SER A 76 5.13 5.87 16.28
N ARG A 77 5.92 6.76 15.67
CA ARG A 77 6.75 7.74 16.37
C ARG A 77 6.11 9.13 16.48
N PHE A 78 5.33 9.55 15.48
CA PHE A 78 4.76 10.90 15.37
C PHE A 78 3.22 10.91 15.26
N GLY A 79 2.58 9.74 15.22
CA GLY A 79 1.14 9.60 14.99
C GLY A 79 0.75 9.68 13.51
N SER A 80 -0.47 9.26 13.17
CA SER A 80 -0.97 9.28 11.78
C SER A 80 -1.23 10.68 11.24
N LEU A 81 -1.49 11.65 12.12
CA LEU A 81 -1.73 13.04 11.75
C LEU A 81 -0.50 13.65 11.07
N VAL A 82 0.69 13.48 11.66
CA VAL A 82 1.94 14.01 11.10
C VAL A 82 2.29 13.35 9.76
N ASN A 83 2.09 12.03 9.64
CA ASN A 83 2.27 11.32 8.37
C ASN A 83 1.34 11.87 7.27
N THR A 84 0.08 12.14 7.61
CA THR A 84 -0.91 12.68 6.67
C THR A 84 -0.55 14.11 6.24
N THR A 85 -0.07 14.95 7.16
CA THR A 85 0.41 16.28 6.84
C THR A 85 1.60 16.23 5.88
N ILE A 86 2.62 15.41 6.18
CA ILE A 86 3.83 15.27 5.32
C ILE A 86 3.44 14.82 3.91
N THR A 87 2.59 13.79 3.79
CA THR A 87 2.18 13.27 2.48
C THR A 87 1.35 14.27 1.68
N THR A 88 0.50 15.06 2.35
CA THR A 88 -0.33 16.09 1.71
C THR A 88 0.52 17.28 1.25
N THR A 89 1.47 17.73 2.07
CA THR A 89 2.43 18.78 1.68
C THR A 89 3.27 18.34 0.48
N ARG A 90 3.80 17.11 0.46
CA ARG A 90 4.54 16.58 -0.70
C ARG A 90 3.68 16.60 -1.97
N LYS A 91 2.44 16.12 -1.90
CA LYS A 91 1.51 16.12 -3.04
C LYS A 91 1.19 17.54 -3.52
N PHE A 92 0.95 18.47 -2.60
CA PHE A 92 0.68 19.87 -2.91
C PHE A 92 1.87 20.53 -3.63
N VAL A 93 3.09 20.32 -3.12
CA VAL A 93 4.31 20.82 -3.76
C VAL A 93 4.48 20.25 -5.16
N SER A 94 4.25 18.95 -5.36
CA SER A 94 4.28 18.36 -6.71
C SER A 94 3.26 18.99 -7.65
N ILE A 95 2.03 19.27 -7.19
CA ILE A 95 1.00 19.93 -8.01
C ILE A 95 1.46 21.34 -8.41
N VAL A 96 1.95 22.13 -7.45
CA VAL A 96 2.43 23.49 -7.70
C VAL A 96 3.58 23.49 -8.72
N VAL A 97 4.55 22.59 -8.55
CA VAL A 97 5.68 22.44 -9.48
C VAL A 97 5.22 21.96 -10.86
N SER A 98 4.23 21.07 -10.94
CA SER A 98 3.67 20.63 -12.23
C SER A 98 2.84 21.70 -12.95
N SER A 99 2.35 22.71 -12.23
CA SER A 99 1.55 23.82 -12.78
C SER A 99 2.35 25.08 -13.12
N LEU A 100 3.63 25.11 -12.75
CA LEU A 100 4.62 26.13 -13.14
C LEU A 100 5.32 25.68 -14.42
#